data_AF-A0A8S1TDN0-F1
#
_entry.id   AF-A0A8S1TDN0-F1
#
_cell.length_a   1.000
_cell.length_b   1.000
_cell.length_c   1.000
_cell.angle_alpha   90.00
_cell.angle_beta   90.00
_cell.angle_gamma   90.00
#
_symmetry.space_group_name_H-M   'P 1'
#
loop_
_entity.id
_entity.type
_entity.pdbx_description
1 polymer ?
#
loop_
_entity_poly.entity_id
_entity_poly.type
_entity_poly.pdbx_seq_one_letter_code
_entity_poly.pdbx_strand_id
1 'polypeptide(L)' 'MNQKIVMRNEDQEVEVSGTEQPVEIQQETIKLNEVHIDLIVKEFDVDRFQATRWLKKNDGDLQKTIKWIISI' A
#
# COMPACT_ATOMS: atom_id res chain seq x y z
N MET A 1 53.43 -11.81 40.47
CA MET A 1 52.01 -11.61 40.83
C MET A 1 51.51 -10.32 40.21
N ASN A 2 50.81 -10.41 39.07
CA ASN A 2 49.46 -9.89 38.82
C ASN A 2 49.15 -10.21 37.36
N GLN A 3 48.21 -11.12 37.15
CA GLN A 3 47.65 -11.42 35.84
C GLN A 3 46.59 -10.37 35.48
N LYS A 4 46.02 -10.46 34.26
CA LYS A 4 44.77 -9.85 33.73
C LYS A 4 44.92 -8.50 32.99
N ILE A 5 44.35 -8.25 31.81
CA ILE A 5 43.42 -8.97 30.93
C ILE A 5 43.91 -8.83 29.48
N VAL A 6 43.93 -9.95 28.75
CA VAL A 6 43.91 -9.96 27.28
C VAL A 6 42.45 -9.95 26.85
N MET A 7 42.05 -8.98 26.04
CA MET A 7 40.96 -9.15 25.08
C MET A 7 41.55 -8.83 23.71
N ARG A 8 41.55 -9.82 22.81
CA ARG A 8 41.88 -9.64 21.39
C ARG A 8 40.70 -10.15 20.59
N ASN A 9 40.20 -9.25 19.73
CA ASN A 9 39.34 -9.42 18.56
C ASN A 9 37.98 -10.08 18.89
N GLU A 10 36.86 -9.85 18.21
CA GLU A 10 36.50 -9.42 16.87
C GLU A 10 35.30 -8.46 17.10
N ASP A 11 35.15 -7.34 16.43
CA ASP A 11 34.57 -7.28 15.11
C ASP A 11 34.57 -5.79 14.73
N GLN A 12 35.17 -5.54 13.58
CA GLN A 12 34.88 -4.45 12.67
C GLN A 12 33.63 -3.64 13.06
N GLU A 13 33.82 -2.37 13.46
CA GLU A 13 32.74 -1.39 13.47
C GLU A 13 32.29 -1.23 12.01
N VAL A 14 31.32 -2.04 11.60
CA VAL A 14 30.62 -1.83 10.34
C VAL A 14 29.77 -0.59 10.56
N GLU A 15 30.28 0.57 10.12
CA GLU A 15 29.42 1.70 9.80
C GLU A 15 28.41 1.22 8.77
N VAL A 16 27.23 0.79 9.25
CA VAL A 16 26.03 0.73 8.42
C VAL A 16 25.70 2.18 8.12
N SER A 17 26.31 2.71 7.05
CA SER A 17 25.82 3.88 6.35
C SER A 17 24.50 3.46 5.71
N GLY A 18 23.47 3.38 6.55
CA GLY A 18 22.10 3.13 6.18
C GLY A 18 21.63 4.32 5.37
N THR A 19 21.93 4.29 4.07
CA THR A 19 21.04 4.94 3.11
C THR A 19 19.76 4.10 3.14
N GLU A 20 18.89 4.39 4.12
CA GLU A 20 17.48 4.07 4.03
C GLU A 20 16.94 4.85 2.84
N GLN A 21 17.25 4.37 1.63
CA GLN A 21 16.60 4.82 0.43
C GLN A 21 15.12 4.53 0.66
N PRO A 22 14.24 5.55 0.67
CA PRO A 22 12.82 5.30 0.75
C PRO A 22 12.48 4.41 -0.43
N VAL A 23 12.05 3.18 -0.14
CA VAL A 23 11.54 2.28 -1.16
C VAL A 23 10.31 2.98 -1.73
N GLU A 24 10.44 3.57 -2.92
CA GLU A 24 9.30 4.03 -3.70
C GLU A 24 8.48 2.79 -4.03
N ILE A 25 7.52 2.48 -3.16
CA ILE A 25 6.49 1.49 -3.44
C ILE A 25 5.72 2.07 -4.62
N GLN A 26 6.03 1.58 -5.83
CA GLN A 26 5.24 1.84 -7.02
C GLN A 26 3.86 1.27 -6.75
N GLN A 27 2.95 2.13 -6.29
CA GLN A 27 1.54 1.81 -6.19
C GLN A 27 1.07 1.57 -7.63
N GLU A 28 0.87 0.31 -8.01
CA GLU A 28 0.17 -0.02 -9.25
C GLU A 28 -1.17 0.71 -9.23
N THR A 29 -1.25 1.77 -10.03
CA THR A 29 -2.41 2.64 -10.08
C THR A 29 -3.38 1.95 -11.00
N ILE A 30 -4.29 1.16 -10.42
CA ILE A 30 -5.40 0.56 -11.15
C ILE A 30 -6.12 1.69 -11.89
N LYS A 31 -6.09 1.65 -13.22
CA LYS A 31 -6.75 2.63 -14.07
C LYS A 31 -8.26 2.38 -13.99
N LEU A 32 -8.96 3.25 -13.29
CA LEU A 32 -10.41 3.17 -13.14
C LEU A 32 -11.10 3.89 -14.29
N ASN A 33 -12.28 3.41 -14.66
CA ASN A 33 -13.12 4.06 -15.65
C ASN A 33 -14.00 5.12 -14.97
N GLU A 34 -13.82 6.39 -15.34
CA GLU A 34 -14.61 7.52 -14.82
C GLU A 34 -16.11 7.33 -15.05
N VAL A 35 -16.52 6.69 -16.16
CA VAL A 35 -17.94 6.39 -16.45
C VAL A 35 -18.52 5.42 -15.42
N HIS A 36 -17.72 4.46 -14.93
CA HIS A 36 -18.16 3.54 -13.89
C HIS A 36 -18.32 4.25 -12.54
N ILE A 37 -17.42 5.19 -12.24
CA ILE A 37 -17.50 6.01 -11.03
C ILE A 37 -18.77 6.87 -11.07
N ASP A 38 -19.02 7.56 -12.18
CA ASP A 38 -20.21 8.40 -12.35
C ASP A 38 -21.51 7.61 -12.24
N LEU A 39 -21.53 6.39 -12.80
CA LEU A 39 -22.69 5.50 -12.69
C LEU A 39 -22.95 5.11 -11.24
N ILE A 40 -21.92 4.75 -10.47
CA ILE A 40 -22.08 4.40 -9.05
C ILE A 40 -22.54 5.60 -8.23
N VAL A 41 -21.95 6.78 -8.46
CA VAL A 41 -22.36 8.04 -7.80
C VAL A 41 -23.85 8.29 -8.02
N LYS A 42 -24.32 8.17 -9.27
CA LYS A 42 -25.71 8.45 -9.63
C LYS A 42 -26.69 7.41 -9.09
N GLU A 43 -26.37 6.13 -9.22
CA GLU A 43 -27.31 5.05 -8.88
C GLU A 43 -27.41 4.79 -7.37
N PHE A 44 -26.33 5.04 -6.62
CA PHE A 44 -26.29 4.77 -5.18
C PHE A 44 -26.29 6.03 -4.30
N ASP A 45 -26.37 7.22 -4.90
CA ASP A 45 -26.33 8.53 -4.21
C ASP A 45 -25.14 8.65 -3.24
N VAL A 46 -23.95 8.28 -3.72
CA VAL A 46 -22.70 8.34 -2.96
C VAL A 46 -21.72 9.33 -3.56
N ASP A 47 -20.79 9.82 -2.76
CA ASP A 47 -19.75 10.71 -3.26
C ASP A 47 -18.74 9.97 -4.18
N ARG A 48 -18.05 10.76 -5.02
CA ARG A 48 -17.07 10.25 -5.99
C ARG A 48 -15.94 9.47 -5.33
N PHE A 49 -15.53 9.85 -4.11
CA PHE A 49 -14.46 9.19 -3.39
C PHE A 49 -14.89 7.79 -2.92
N GLN A 50 -16.10 7.65 -2.37
CA GLN A 50 -16.67 6.33 -2.07
C GLN A 50 -16.81 5.47 -3.32
N ALA A 51 -17.39 5.99 -4.40
CA ALA A 51 -17.54 5.25 -5.65
C ALA A 51 -16.19 4.74 -6.19
N THR A 52 -15.16 5.62 -6.15
CA THR A 52 -13.79 5.27 -6.53
C THR A 52 -13.22 4.17 -5.62
N ARG A 53 -13.42 4.27 -4.30
CA ARG A 53 -12.94 3.27 -3.33
C ARG A 53 -13.59 1.91 -3.56
N TRP A 54 -14.88 1.88 -3.87
CA TRP A 54 -15.60 0.64 -4.14
C TRP A 54 -15.13 -0.04 -5.43
N LEU A 55 -14.87 0.74 -6.48
CA LEU A 55 -14.27 0.21 -7.71
C LEU A 55 -12.85 -0.31 -7.46
N LYS A 56 -12.00 0.42 -6.72
CA LYS A 56 -10.66 -0.06 -6.38
C LYS A 56 -10.69 -1.38 -5.60
N LYS A 57 -11.65 -1.53 -4.69
CA LYS A 57 -11.82 -2.75 -3.89
C LYS A 57 -12.18 -3.97 -4.75
N ASN A 58 -12.79 -3.74 -5.91
CA ASN A 58 -13.24 -4.79 -6.83
C ASN A 58 -12.46 -4.76 -8.15
N ASP A 59 -11.18 -4.36 -8.12
CA ASP A 59 -10.27 -4.37 -9.27
C ASP A 59 -10.75 -3.55 -10.49
N GLY A 60 -11.59 -2.54 -10.26
CA GLY A 60 -12.19 -1.71 -11.32
C GLY A 60 -13.37 -2.37 -12.04
N ASP A 61 -13.80 -3.56 -11.61
CA ASP A 61 -14.93 -4.29 -12.19
C ASP A 61 -16.27 -3.74 -11.66
N LEU A 62 -17.01 -3.08 -12.54
CA LEU A 62 -18.31 -2.48 -12.21
C LEU A 62 -19.35 -3.51 -11.77
N GLN A 63 -19.42 -4.67 -12.44
CA GLN A 63 -20.43 -5.68 -12.13
C GLN A 63 -20.16 -6.32 -10.77
N LYS A 64 -18.90 -6.64 -10.48
CA LYS A 64 -18.51 -7.11 -9.14
C LYS A 64 -18.80 -6.06 -8.08
N THR A 65 -18.49 -4.79 -8.37
CA THR A 65 -18.75 -3.68 -7.46
C THR A 65 -20.24 -3.56 -7.15
N ILE A 66 -21.10 -3.54 -8.16
CA ILE A 66 -22.55 -3.46 -7.98
C ILE A 66 -23.08 -4.66 -7.18
N LYS A 67 -22.68 -5.89 -7.54
CA LYS A 67 -23.06 -7.11 -6.81
C LYS A 67 -22.64 -7.05 -5.35
N TRP A 68 -21.43 -6.54 -5.08
CA TRP A 68 -20.94 -6.36 -3.73
C TRP A 68 -21.77 -5.34 -2.96
N ILE A 69 -22.06 -4.16 -3.52
CA ILE A 69 -22.86 -3.10 -2.87
C ILE A 69 -24.24 -3.59 -2.46
N ILE A 70 -24.97 -4.26 -3.36
CA ILE A 70 -26.34 -4.76 -3.08
C ILE A 70 -26.39 -5.97 -2.13
N SER A 71 -25.23 -6.56 -1.83
CA SER A 71 -25.11 -7.70 -0.92
C SER A 71 -24.70 -7.30 0.51
N ILE A 72 -24.52 -6.01 0.77
CA ILE A 72 -24.25 -5.42 2.10
C ILE A 72 -25.57 -5.24 2.84
#